data_AF-A0A3E0HDI1-F1
#
_entry.id   AF-A0A3E0HDI1-F1
#
_cell.length_a   1.000
_cell.length_b   1.000
_cell.length_c   1.000
_cell.angle_alpha   90.00
_cell.angle_beta   90.00
_cell.angle_gamma   90.00
#
_symmetry.space_group_name_H-M   'P 1'
#
loop_
_entity.id
_entity.type
_entity.pdbx_description
1 polymer ?
#
loop_
_entity_poly.entity_id
_entity_poly.type
_entity_poly.pdbx_seq_one_letter_code
_entity_poly.pdbx_strand_id
1 'polypeptide(L)'
;MGDTTGQAPADNQPPGPVSTTDPAPQQQPQPEPAEPDYKALYEAAQAKLSKAEQTARSNKDKAKRLDEIEAAQQSEAEKAAARATAAEQQLAGLRRRAIDAEIRAAATGWADPTDAPRYLDERDRYIGDDGVIDTAAIAHDLAAVLAARPHLARVDGPRRPAPDPSQGPRDSGPSGIAGQISEAEARGDWVTAIALKNKRLRDLAAQQH
;
A
#
# COMPACT_ATOMS: atom_id res chain seq x y z
N MET A 1 61.26 -16.93 29.83
CA MET A 1 61.13 -16.95 31.30
C MET A 1 60.46 -18.26 31.70
N GLY A 2 61.09 -19.23 32.36
CA GLY A 2 62.49 -19.71 32.20
C GLY A 2 62.50 -20.95 31.27
N ASP A 3 63.61 -21.57 30.87
CA ASP A 3 64.79 -22.00 31.64
C ASP A 3 64.39 -22.93 32.80
N THR A 4 64.69 -24.22 32.78
CA THR A 4 66.02 -24.82 33.08
C THR A 4 66.00 -26.27 32.55
N THR A 5 66.86 -26.74 31.63
CA THR A 5 68.33 -27.02 31.70
C THR A 5 68.70 -28.24 32.56
N GLY A 6 69.51 -29.16 31.99
CA GLY A 6 69.95 -30.41 32.64
C GLY A 6 70.15 -31.56 31.63
N GLN A 7 71.05 -31.46 30.65
CA GLN A 7 72.52 -31.67 30.75
C GLN A 7 72.94 -33.14 30.53
N ALA A 8 73.57 -33.39 29.37
CA ALA A 8 74.37 -34.58 28.99
C ALA A 8 75.82 -34.46 29.57
N PRO A 9 76.81 -35.37 29.37
CA PRO A 9 76.91 -36.59 28.52
C PRO A 9 77.26 -37.86 29.38
N ALA A 10 77.90 -38.98 28.96
CA ALA A 10 78.64 -39.42 27.75
C ALA A 10 78.66 -40.97 27.59
N ASP A 11 79.42 -41.47 26.59
CA ASP A 11 80.11 -42.78 26.41
C ASP A 11 79.60 -44.05 27.15
N ASN A 12 79.46 -45.22 26.50
CA ASN A 12 80.58 -45.95 25.88
C ASN A 12 80.11 -47.05 24.89
N GLN A 13 81.00 -47.56 24.02
CA GLN A 13 80.73 -48.57 22.97
C GLN A 13 80.82 -50.05 23.46
N PRO A 14 80.33 -51.04 22.67
CA PRO A 14 80.08 -52.42 23.11
C PRO A 14 81.27 -53.38 22.91
N PRO A 15 81.24 -54.62 23.44
CA PRO A 15 80.78 -55.76 22.61
C PRO A 15 80.15 -56.95 23.38
N GLY A 16 79.62 -57.93 22.64
CA GLY A 16 79.52 -59.33 23.10
C GLY A 16 78.11 -59.93 23.18
N PRO A 17 77.78 -60.97 22.38
CA PRO A 17 76.51 -61.70 22.49
C PRO A 17 76.60 -62.79 23.57
N VAL A 18 75.53 -62.96 24.35
CA VAL A 18 75.30 -64.18 25.13
C VAL A 18 74.04 -64.87 24.63
N SER A 19 74.23 -66.02 24.00
CA SER A 19 73.14 -66.93 23.65
C SER A 19 72.59 -67.56 24.92
N THR A 20 71.30 -67.41 25.17
CA THR A 20 70.55 -68.29 26.08
C THR A 20 69.39 -68.87 25.30
N THR A 21 69.42 -70.19 25.13
CA THR A 21 68.44 -70.95 24.36
C THR A 21 67.20 -71.21 25.22
N ASP A 22 66.05 -70.65 24.84
CA ASP A 22 64.76 -70.95 25.48
C ASP A 22 64.02 -72.04 24.66
N PRO A 23 63.34 -73.04 25.27
CA PRO A 23 62.74 -74.15 24.52
C PRO A 23 61.49 -73.74 23.73
N ALA A 24 61.34 -74.31 22.53
CA ALA A 24 60.17 -74.07 21.68
C ALA A 24 58.86 -74.57 22.33
N PRO A 25 57.77 -73.77 22.32
CA PRO A 25 56.45 -74.25 22.74
C PRO A 25 55.92 -75.36 21.83
N GLN A 26 55.35 -76.40 22.43
CA GLN A 26 54.75 -77.52 21.70
C GLN A 26 53.46 -77.06 21.00
N GLN A 27 53.37 -77.33 19.69
CA GLN A 27 52.17 -77.03 18.90
C GLN A 27 51.05 -78.03 19.23
N GLN A 28 49.92 -77.53 19.72
CA GLN A 28 48.66 -78.28 19.67
C GLN A 28 48.18 -78.34 18.21
N PRO A 29 47.49 -79.42 17.79
CA PRO A 29 46.91 -79.47 16.45
C PRO A 29 45.81 -78.40 16.33
N GLN A 30 46.03 -77.39 15.49
CA GLN A 30 44.94 -76.53 15.06
C GLN A 30 43.94 -77.39 14.26
N PRO A 31 42.62 -77.22 14.44
CA PRO A 31 41.67 -77.78 13.50
C PRO A 31 41.94 -77.15 12.12
N GLU A 32 42.06 -77.97 11.08
CA GLU A 32 42.22 -77.48 9.72
C GLU A 32 41.07 -76.51 9.40
N PRO A 33 41.35 -75.32 8.85
CA PRO A 33 40.29 -74.44 8.39
C PRO A 33 39.59 -75.14 7.23
N ALA A 34 38.35 -75.56 7.45
CA ALA A 34 37.51 -76.11 6.39
C ALA A 34 37.51 -75.11 5.22
N GLU A 35 38.03 -75.54 4.06
CA GLU A 35 38.22 -74.64 2.93
C GLU A 35 36.87 -73.99 2.58
N PRO A 36 36.80 -72.65 2.52
CA PRO A 36 35.53 -71.98 2.27
C PRO A 36 35.02 -72.39 0.88
N ASP A 37 33.74 -72.72 0.76
CA ASP A 37 33.12 -73.02 -0.52
C ASP A 37 33.11 -71.75 -1.40
N TYR A 38 34.16 -71.61 -2.21
CA TYR A 38 34.38 -70.49 -3.12
C TYR A 38 33.23 -70.34 -4.13
N LYS A 39 32.53 -71.44 -4.47
CA LYS A 39 31.38 -71.39 -5.38
C LYS A 39 30.17 -70.77 -4.68
N ALA A 40 29.84 -71.22 -3.48
CA ALA A 40 28.77 -70.63 -2.68
C ALA A 40 29.04 -69.14 -2.35
N LEU A 41 30.30 -68.78 -2.05
CA LEU A 41 30.70 -67.38 -1.85
C LEU A 41 30.55 -66.53 -3.12
N TYR A 42 30.91 -67.07 -4.28
CA TYR A 42 30.76 -66.40 -5.58
C TYR A 42 29.28 -66.15 -5.94
N GLU A 43 28.43 -67.17 -5.79
CA GLU A 43 26.98 -67.05 -6.02
C GLU A 43 26.34 -66.04 -5.04
N ALA A 44 26.72 -66.07 -3.76
CA ALA A 44 26.28 -65.09 -2.77
C ALA A 44 26.78 -63.66 -3.06
N ALA A 45 27.98 -63.51 -3.63
CA ALA A 45 28.50 -62.22 -4.07
C ALA A 45 27.73 -61.67 -5.28
N GLN A 46 27.46 -62.50 -6.30
CA GLN A 46 26.62 -62.10 -7.44
C GLN A 46 25.20 -61.70 -7.00
N ALA A 47 24.58 -62.47 -6.10
CA ALA A 47 23.23 -62.16 -5.58
C ALA A 47 23.19 -60.84 -4.77
N LYS A 48 24.27 -60.51 -4.06
CA LYS A 48 24.43 -59.20 -3.40
C LYS A 48 24.63 -58.07 -4.41
N LEU A 49 25.45 -58.29 -5.45
CA LEU A 49 25.72 -57.30 -6.48
C LEU A 49 24.45 -56.95 -7.27
N SER A 50 23.72 -57.94 -7.75
CA SER A 50 22.46 -57.73 -8.49
C SER A 50 21.40 -57.04 -7.64
N LYS A 51 21.28 -57.41 -6.36
CA LYS A 51 20.38 -56.71 -5.42
C LYS A 51 20.82 -55.26 -5.19
N ALA A 52 22.12 -54.99 -5.06
CA ALA A 52 22.65 -53.64 -4.91
C ALA A 52 22.40 -52.79 -6.17
N GLU A 53 22.60 -53.34 -7.36
CA GLU A 53 22.29 -52.68 -8.63
C GLU A 53 20.79 -52.38 -8.77
N GLN A 54 19.92 -53.36 -8.46
CA GLN A 54 18.46 -53.19 -8.46
C GLN A 54 18.04 -52.07 -7.50
N THR A 55 18.61 -52.03 -6.29
CA THR A 55 18.36 -50.98 -5.29
C THR A 55 18.89 -49.63 -5.74
N ALA A 56 20.11 -49.55 -6.26
CA ALA A 56 20.70 -48.32 -6.78
C ALA A 56 19.86 -47.73 -7.94
N ARG A 57 19.35 -48.59 -8.83
CA ARG A 57 18.49 -48.18 -9.94
C ARG A 57 17.12 -47.69 -9.45
N SER A 58 16.48 -48.42 -8.53
CA SER A 58 15.23 -47.98 -7.89
C SER A 58 15.39 -46.65 -7.14
N ASN A 59 16.51 -46.44 -6.43
CA ASN A 59 16.79 -45.19 -5.73
C ASN A 59 17.05 -44.04 -6.70
N LYS A 60 17.75 -44.28 -7.81
CA LYS A 60 17.95 -43.30 -8.89
C LYS A 60 16.62 -42.88 -9.54
N ASP A 61 15.72 -43.82 -9.78
CA ASP A 61 14.41 -43.53 -10.37
C ASP A 61 13.46 -42.81 -9.37
N LYS A 62 13.59 -43.09 -8.07
CA LYS A 62 12.92 -42.33 -7.01
C LYS A 62 13.47 -40.91 -6.87
N ALA A 63 14.79 -40.73 -6.90
CA ALA A 63 15.42 -39.42 -6.83
C ALA A 63 14.93 -38.51 -7.96
N LYS A 64 14.96 -38.99 -9.21
CA LYS A 64 14.41 -38.26 -10.37
C LYS A 64 12.96 -37.83 -10.17
N ARG A 65 12.10 -38.71 -9.63
CA ARG A 65 10.69 -38.38 -9.37
C ARG A 65 10.53 -37.35 -8.26
N LEU A 66 11.43 -37.33 -7.27
CA LEU A 66 11.46 -36.25 -6.27
C LEU A 66 11.90 -34.94 -6.92
N ASP A 67 12.97 -34.94 -7.71
CA ASP A 67 13.44 -33.76 -8.46
C ASP A 67 12.33 -33.19 -9.37
N GLU A 68 11.60 -34.05 -10.09
CA GLU A 68 10.45 -33.70 -10.94
C GLU A 68 9.28 -33.09 -10.15
N ILE A 69 8.96 -33.66 -8.97
CA ILE A 69 7.89 -33.18 -8.09
C ILE A 69 8.29 -31.85 -7.43
N GLU A 70 9.54 -31.70 -6.98
CA GLU A 70 10.06 -30.46 -6.38
C GLU A 70 10.08 -29.33 -7.41
N ALA A 71 10.55 -29.58 -8.64
CA ALA A 71 10.50 -28.60 -9.73
C ALA A 71 9.06 -28.21 -10.09
N ALA A 72 8.12 -29.15 -10.10
CA ALA A 72 6.70 -28.86 -10.31
C ALA A 72 6.11 -28.00 -9.19
N GLN A 73 6.36 -28.35 -7.92
CA GLN A 73 5.90 -27.58 -6.76
C GLN A 73 6.50 -26.19 -6.69
N GLN A 74 7.79 -26.02 -7.01
CA GLN A 74 8.43 -24.71 -7.11
C GLN A 74 7.73 -23.85 -8.17
N SER A 75 7.46 -24.40 -9.36
CA SER A 75 6.73 -23.68 -10.41
C SER A 75 5.28 -23.35 -10.03
N GLU A 76 4.60 -24.19 -9.25
CA GLU A 76 3.26 -23.89 -8.73
C GLU A 76 3.29 -22.83 -7.63
N ALA A 77 4.28 -22.87 -6.72
CA ALA A 77 4.48 -21.87 -5.68
C ALA A 77 4.78 -20.49 -6.25
N GLU A 78 5.64 -20.40 -7.28
CA GLU A 78 5.91 -19.15 -8.02
C GLU A 78 4.63 -18.59 -8.67
N LYS A 79 3.83 -19.44 -9.32
CA LYS A 79 2.54 -19.03 -9.91
C LYS A 79 1.53 -18.61 -8.85
N ALA A 80 1.50 -19.27 -7.70
CA ALA A 80 0.64 -18.91 -6.58
C ALA A 80 1.05 -17.56 -5.97
N ALA A 81 2.35 -17.34 -5.75
CA ALA A 81 2.89 -16.06 -5.29
C ALA A 81 2.59 -14.92 -6.28
N ALA A 82 2.81 -15.13 -7.58
CA ALA A 82 2.49 -14.14 -8.61
C ALA A 82 0.98 -13.79 -8.64
N ARG A 83 0.10 -14.78 -8.45
CA ARG A 83 -1.36 -14.56 -8.33
C ARG A 83 -1.72 -13.82 -7.05
N ALA A 84 -1.09 -14.13 -5.92
CA ALA A 84 -1.31 -13.45 -4.65
C ALA A 84 -0.92 -11.96 -4.75
N THR A 85 0.29 -11.67 -5.21
CA THR A 85 0.76 -10.29 -5.44
C THR A 85 -0.14 -9.53 -6.41
N ALA A 86 -0.61 -10.16 -7.50
CA ALA A 86 -1.56 -9.54 -8.42
C ALA A 86 -2.91 -9.24 -7.75
N ALA A 87 -3.43 -10.17 -6.93
CA ALA A 87 -4.68 -9.97 -6.19
C ALA A 87 -4.56 -8.86 -5.13
N GLU A 88 -3.44 -8.78 -4.42
CA GLU A 88 -3.12 -7.72 -3.45
C GLU A 88 -3.08 -6.34 -4.12
N GLN A 89 -2.42 -6.23 -5.28
CA GLN A 89 -2.38 -4.97 -6.05
C GLN A 89 -3.78 -4.55 -6.54
N GLN A 90 -4.60 -5.48 -7.02
CA GLN A 90 -5.99 -5.20 -7.41
C GLN A 90 -6.82 -4.77 -6.19
N LEU A 91 -6.65 -5.43 -5.04
CA LEU A 91 -7.35 -5.11 -3.80
C LEU A 91 -6.96 -3.73 -3.26
N ALA A 92 -5.67 -3.37 -3.27
CA ALA A 92 -5.21 -2.03 -2.92
C ALA A 92 -5.81 -0.95 -3.85
N GLY A 93 -5.82 -1.22 -5.16
CA GLY A 93 -6.45 -0.34 -6.14
C GLY A 93 -7.98 -0.22 -6.01
N LEU A 94 -8.67 -1.24 -5.47
CA LEU A 94 -10.10 -1.21 -5.16
C LEU A 94 -10.37 -0.45 -3.85
N ARG A 95 -9.62 -0.74 -2.77
CA ARG A 95 -9.70 -0.04 -1.48
C ARG A 95 -9.53 1.47 -1.65
N ARG A 96 -8.48 1.89 -2.39
CA ARG A 96 -8.26 3.30 -2.72
C ARG A 96 -9.47 3.93 -3.42
N ARG A 97 -10.05 3.25 -4.41
CA ARG A 97 -11.24 3.74 -5.15
C ARG A 97 -12.49 3.83 -4.28
N ALA A 98 -12.66 2.91 -3.33
CA ALA A 98 -13.74 2.95 -2.35
C ALA A 98 -13.59 4.16 -1.41
N ILE A 99 -12.41 4.35 -0.82
CA ILE A 99 -12.10 5.50 0.05
C ILE A 99 -12.25 6.82 -0.71
N ASP A 100 -11.72 6.92 -1.94
CA ASP A 100 -11.92 8.10 -2.80
C ASP A 100 -13.41 8.35 -3.12
N ALA A 101 -14.28 7.33 -3.10
CA ALA A 101 -15.72 7.45 -3.31
C ALA A 101 -16.45 7.89 -2.04
N GLU A 102 -16.10 7.34 -0.87
CA GLU A 102 -16.63 7.79 0.42
C GLU A 102 -16.23 9.25 0.72
N ILE A 103 -14.99 9.65 0.40
CA ILE A 103 -14.56 11.05 0.48
C ILE A 103 -15.43 11.95 -0.42
N ARG A 104 -15.69 11.53 -1.66
CA ARG A 104 -16.58 12.27 -2.58
C ARG A 104 -18.03 12.32 -2.10
N ALA A 105 -18.52 11.28 -1.43
CA ALA A 105 -19.86 11.23 -0.86
C ALA A 105 -20.00 12.13 0.39
N ALA A 106 -18.98 12.15 1.26
CA ALA A 106 -18.93 13.00 2.45
C ALA A 106 -18.73 14.49 2.13
N ALA A 107 -18.15 14.83 0.98
CA ALA A 107 -17.87 16.20 0.51
C ALA A 107 -19.12 17.01 0.07
N THR A 108 -20.27 16.85 0.75
CA THR A 108 -21.55 17.47 0.36
C THR A 108 -21.53 19.00 0.37
N GLY A 109 -20.80 19.61 1.32
CA GLY A 109 -20.63 21.06 1.46
C GLY A 109 -19.58 21.69 0.54
N TRP A 110 -18.96 20.92 -0.36
CA TRP A 110 -17.92 21.42 -1.28
C TRP A 110 -18.52 22.01 -2.55
N ALA A 111 -17.81 22.97 -3.14
CA ALA A 111 -18.13 23.54 -4.45
C ALA A 111 -17.95 22.49 -5.56
N ASP A 112 -16.86 21.72 -5.50
CA ASP A 112 -16.64 20.51 -6.31
C ASP A 112 -16.25 19.35 -5.38
N PRO A 113 -17.13 18.35 -5.18
CA PRO A 113 -16.81 17.15 -4.38
C PRO A 113 -15.65 16.32 -4.95
N THR A 114 -15.36 16.41 -6.25
CA THR A 114 -14.32 15.61 -6.91
C THR A 114 -12.89 16.05 -6.55
N ASP A 115 -12.72 17.27 -6.04
CA ASP A 115 -11.44 17.76 -5.53
C ASP A 115 -11.14 17.32 -4.09
N ALA A 116 -12.14 16.89 -3.32
CA ALA A 116 -11.96 16.48 -1.92
C ALA A 116 -10.88 15.40 -1.69
N PRO A 117 -10.75 14.33 -2.53
CA PRO A 117 -9.70 13.32 -2.38
C PRO A 117 -8.26 13.81 -2.63
N ARG A 118 -8.07 15.09 -3.02
CA ARG A 118 -6.75 15.73 -3.17
C ARG A 118 -6.23 16.34 -1.86
N TYR A 119 -7.07 16.42 -0.83
CA TYR A 119 -6.74 17.06 0.44
C TYR A 119 -6.60 16.07 1.59
N LEU A 120 -6.90 14.78 1.35
CA LEU A 120 -6.79 13.68 2.31
C LEU A 120 -5.86 12.60 1.72
N ASP A 121 -4.54 12.82 1.85
CA ASP A 121 -3.53 11.94 1.24
C ASP A 121 -3.38 10.59 1.96
N GLU A 122 -3.43 10.60 3.30
CA GLU A 122 -3.32 9.44 4.20
C GLU A 122 -4.59 8.55 4.20
N ARG A 123 -4.91 7.96 3.04
CA ARG A 123 -6.16 7.18 2.86
C ARG A 123 -6.30 6.00 3.82
N ASP A 124 -5.21 5.32 4.14
CA ASP A 124 -5.24 4.11 4.96
C ASP A 124 -5.62 4.39 6.42
N ARG A 125 -5.50 5.64 6.89
CA ARG A 125 -5.92 6.06 8.24
C ARG A 125 -7.44 5.95 8.48
N TYR A 126 -8.22 5.92 7.40
CA TYR A 126 -9.68 5.81 7.44
C TYR A 126 -10.17 4.36 7.39
N ILE A 127 -9.26 3.37 7.45
CA ILE A 127 -9.62 1.95 7.48
C ILE A 127 -9.44 1.45 8.92
N GLY A 128 -10.53 0.95 9.53
CA GLY A 128 -10.48 0.29 10.84
C GLY A 128 -9.83 -1.09 10.79
N ASP A 129 -9.54 -1.67 11.96
CA ASP A 129 -8.95 -3.01 12.09
C ASP A 129 -9.81 -4.13 11.45
N ASP A 130 -11.11 -3.90 11.32
CA ASP A 130 -12.09 -4.77 10.67
C ASP A 130 -12.19 -4.56 9.14
N GLY A 131 -11.47 -3.58 8.58
CA GLY A 131 -11.53 -3.19 7.18
C GLY A 131 -12.68 -2.26 6.82
N VAL A 132 -13.46 -1.77 7.78
CA VAL A 132 -14.54 -0.79 7.55
C VAL A 132 -13.96 0.61 7.37
N ILE A 133 -14.58 1.41 6.49
CA ILE A 133 -14.18 2.80 6.27
C ILE A 133 -14.83 3.70 7.33
N ASP A 134 -14.02 4.42 8.10
CA ASP A 134 -14.48 5.43 9.06
C ASP A 134 -14.92 6.70 8.33
N THR A 135 -16.20 6.70 7.94
CA THR A 135 -16.87 7.84 7.30
C THR A 135 -17.01 9.05 8.22
N ALA A 136 -16.95 8.86 9.55
CA ALA A 136 -17.03 9.96 10.52
C ALA A 136 -15.70 10.71 10.61
N ALA A 137 -14.56 10.00 10.63
CA ALA A 137 -13.23 10.60 10.51
C ALA A 137 -13.06 11.34 9.17
N ILE A 138 -13.49 10.73 8.05
CA ILE A 138 -13.50 11.40 6.73
C ILE A 138 -14.31 12.71 6.79
N ALA A 139 -15.53 12.68 7.31
CA ALA A 139 -16.39 13.87 7.40
C ALA A 139 -15.80 14.97 8.28
N HIS A 140 -15.19 14.60 9.42
CA HIS A 140 -14.48 15.50 10.32
C HIS A 140 -13.32 16.21 9.61
N ASP A 141 -12.47 15.46 8.92
CA ASP A 141 -11.27 16.02 8.29
C ASP A 141 -11.63 16.86 7.05
N LEU A 142 -12.66 16.49 6.29
CA LEU A 142 -13.21 17.35 5.23
C LEU A 142 -13.76 18.67 5.78
N ALA A 143 -14.41 18.67 6.95
CA ALA A 143 -14.86 19.89 7.60
C ALA A 143 -13.67 20.77 8.05
N ALA A 144 -12.60 20.16 8.57
CA ALA A 144 -11.37 20.86 8.92
C ALA A 144 -10.69 21.50 7.68
N VAL A 145 -10.67 20.80 6.54
CA VAL A 145 -10.15 21.34 5.28
C VAL A 145 -11.00 22.52 4.78
N LEU A 146 -12.34 22.42 4.83
CA LEU A 146 -13.23 23.54 4.47
C LEU A 146 -13.03 24.76 5.39
N ALA A 147 -12.87 24.54 6.69
CA ALA A 147 -12.60 25.62 7.65
C ALA A 147 -11.27 26.34 7.36
N ALA A 148 -10.22 25.59 6.98
CA ALA A 148 -8.94 26.16 6.57
C ALA A 148 -8.97 26.80 5.17
N ARG A 149 -9.89 26.39 4.30
CA ARG A 149 -9.97 26.77 2.88
C ARG A 149 -11.41 27.13 2.47
N PRO A 150 -11.97 28.25 2.96
CA PRO A 150 -13.38 28.60 2.73
C PRO A 150 -13.74 28.81 1.26
N HIS A 151 -12.77 29.03 0.37
CA HIS A 151 -12.97 29.10 -1.08
C HIS A 151 -13.35 27.75 -1.74
N LEU A 152 -13.14 26.62 -1.04
CA LEU A 152 -13.57 25.29 -1.49
C LEU A 152 -15.03 24.98 -1.10
N ALA A 153 -15.60 25.75 -0.17
CA ALA A 153 -16.98 25.57 0.28
C ALA A 153 -17.96 25.98 -0.83
N ARG A 154 -19.10 25.29 -0.88
CA ARG A 154 -20.20 25.69 -1.76
C ARG A 154 -20.73 27.05 -1.33
N VAL A 155 -20.79 27.99 -2.29
CA VAL A 155 -21.48 29.26 -2.10
C VAL A 155 -22.98 29.03 -2.32
N ASP A 156 -23.66 28.58 -1.27
CA ASP A 156 -25.11 28.46 -1.26
C ASP A 156 -25.76 29.84 -1.06
N GLY A 157 -26.44 30.31 -2.10
CA GLY A 157 -27.17 31.56 -2.09
C GLY A 157 -28.00 31.72 -3.37
N PRO A 158 -29.08 32.52 -3.34
CA PRO A 158 -29.83 32.79 -4.55
C PRO A 158 -28.91 33.45 -5.57
N ARG A 159 -28.68 32.80 -6.72
CA ARG A 159 -28.07 33.40 -7.91
C ARG A 159 -29.02 34.45 -8.47
N ARG A 160 -29.16 35.58 -7.76
CA ARG A 160 -29.88 36.74 -8.25
C ARG A 160 -29.17 37.21 -9.52
N PRO A 161 -29.87 37.38 -10.65
CA PRO A 161 -29.33 38.15 -11.75
C PRO A 161 -28.81 39.47 -11.19
N ALA A 162 -27.68 39.96 -11.70
CA ALA A 162 -27.23 41.31 -11.38
C ALA A 162 -28.40 42.28 -11.67
N PRO A 163 -28.80 43.17 -10.74
CA PRO A 163 -29.92 44.05 -10.95
C PRO A 163 -29.75 44.82 -12.26
N ASP A 164 -30.63 44.58 -13.23
CA ASP A 164 -30.52 45.21 -14.54
C ASP A 164 -30.75 46.73 -14.39
N PRO A 165 -29.75 47.58 -14.71
CA PRO A 165 -29.91 49.03 -14.67
C PRO A 165 -30.98 49.56 -15.65
N SER A 166 -31.52 48.71 -16.52
CA SER A 166 -32.68 49.02 -17.37
C SER A 166 -34.03 48.92 -16.64
N GLN A 167 -34.13 48.14 -15.56
CA GLN A 167 -35.41 47.83 -14.89
C GLN A 167 -35.66 48.59 -13.58
N GLY A 168 -34.68 49.36 -13.10
CA GLY A 168 -34.94 50.42 -12.13
C GLY A 168 -35.66 51.61 -12.78
N PRO A 169 -36.38 52.46 -12.02
CA PRO A 169 -36.86 53.74 -12.52
C PRO A 169 -35.66 54.56 -13.02
N ARG A 170 -35.54 54.72 -14.33
CA ARG A 170 -34.50 55.57 -14.91
C ARG A 170 -34.88 57.02 -14.69
N ASP A 171 -34.06 57.79 -13.98
CA ASP A 171 -34.10 59.26 -13.92
C ASP A 171 -33.73 59.93 -15.28
N SER A 172 -33.95 59.24 -16.40
CA SER A 172 -33.59 59.64 -17.76
C SER A 172 -34.83 59.75 -18.68
N GLY A 173 -35.96 60.17 -18.12
CA GLY A 173 -37.03 60.85 -18.85
C GLY A 173 -37.01 62.35 -18.51
N PRO A 174 -37.67 63.23 -19.28
CA PRO A 174 -37.79 64.63 -18.90
C PRO A 174 -38.37 64.69 -17.49
N SER A 175 -37.67 65.36 -16.56
CA SER A 175 -37.98 65.31 -15.14
C SER A 175 -39.47 65.53 -14.95
N GLY A 176 -40.16 64.59 -14.29
CA GLY A 176 -41.61 64.69 -14.12
C GLY A 176 -41.97 65.99 -13.40
N ILE A 177 -43.24 66.39 -13.38
CA ILE A 177 -43.66 67.68 -12.77
C ILE A 177 -43.07 67.85 -11.35
N ALA A 178 -42.90 66.77 -10.60
CA ALA A 178 -42.17 66.74 -9.31
C ALA A 178 -40.69 67.19 -9.39
N GLY A 179 -39.93 66.68 -10.36
CA GLY A 179 -38.51 67.05 -10.56
C GLY A 179 -38.35 68.47 -11.09
N GLN A 180 -39.26 68.92 -11.97
CA GLN A 180 -39.29 70.33 -12.42
C GLN A 180 -39.60 71.29 -11.26
N ILE A 181 -40.46 70.90 -10.31
CA ILE A 181 -40.69 71.65 -9.07
C ILE A 181 -39.39 71.75 -8.26
N SER A 182 -38.73 70.62 -7.95
CA SER A 182 -37.51 70.64 -7.14
C SER A 182 -36.36 71.40 -7.80
N GLU A 183 -36.27 71.36 -9.13
CA GLU A 183 -35.25 72.10 -9.87
C GLU A 183 -35.55 73.60 -9.91
N ALA A 184 -36.82 74.01 -10.05
CA ALA A 184 -37.24 75.40 -9.93
C ALA A 184 -36.99 75.95 -8.51
N GLU A 185 -37.28 75.15 -7.47
CA GLU A 185 -36.96 75.49 -6.07
C GLU A 185 -35.45 75.62 -5.83
N ALA A 186 -34.64 74.67 -6.33
CA ALA A 186 -33.18 74.73 -6.25
C ALA A 186 -32.58 75.93 -7.01
N ARG A 187 -33.23 76.36 -8.10
CA ARG A 187 -32.89 77.59 -8.86
C ARG A 187 -33.47 78.87 -8.25
N GLY A 188 -34.24 78.79 -7.16
CA GLY A 188 -34.89 79.94 -6.51
C GLY A 188 -36.07 80.55 -7.28
N ASP A 189 -36.55 79.89 -8.35
CA ASP A 189 -37.69 80.32 -9.15
C ASP A 189 -39.01 79.83 -8.52
N TRP A 190 -39.40 80.52 -7.45
CA TRP A 190 -40.61 80.22 -6.69
C TRP A 190 -41.89 80.40 -7.52
N VAL A 191 -41.90 81.29 -8.51
CA VAL A 191 -43.08 81.54 -9.36
C VAL A 191 -43.34 80.32 -10.23
N THR A 192 -42.31 79.80 -10.90
CA THR A 192 -42.42 78.56 -11.70
C THR A 192 -42.72 77.36 -10.81
N ALA A 193 -42.09 77.24 -9.64
CA ALA A 193 -42.36 76.15 -8.70
C ALA A 193 -43.84 76.12 -8.23
N ILE A 194 -44.42 77.29 -7.90
CA ILE A 194 -45.84 77.40 -7.50
C ILE A 194 -46.76 77.06 -8.68
N ALA A 195 -46.46 77.56 -9.89
CA ALA A 195 -47.25 77.24 -11.08
C ALA A 195 -47.28 75.73 -11.39
N LEU A 196 -46.13 75.05 -11.26
CA LEU A 196 -46.01 73.61 -11.44
C LEU A 196 -46.72 72.81 -10.34
N LYS A 197 -46.66 73.25 -9.06
CA LYS A 197 -47.45 72.65 -7.96
C LYS A 197 -48.96 72.76 -8.21
N ASN A 198 -49.44 73.92 -8.65
CA ASN A 198 -50.85 74.15 -8.98
C ASN A 198 -51.30 73.39 -10.24
N LYS A 199 -50.38 73.08 -11.17
CA LYS A 199 -50.65 72.13 -12.26
C LYS A 199 -50.81 70.71 -11.73
N ARG A 200 -49.84 70.22 -10.95
CA ARG A 200 -49.87 68.88 -10.32
C ARG A 200 -51.14 68.64 -9.50
N LEU A 201 -51.61 69.63 -8.74
CA LEU A 201 -52.85 69.53 -7.96
C LEU A 201 -54.09 69.35 -8.84
N ARG A 202 -54.16 70.04 -9.99
CA ARG A 202 -55.26 69.87 -10.94
C ARG A 202 -55.20 68.52 -11.66
N ASP A 203 -54.01 68.09 -12.06
CA ASP A 203 -53.79 66.79 -12.69
C ASP A 203 -54.19 65.64 -11.73
N LEU A 204 -53.92 65.77 -10.43
CA LEU A 204 -54.36 64.83 -9.39
C LEU A 204 -55.88 64.86 -9.17
N ALA A 205 -56.50 66.05 -9.14
CA ALA A 205 -57.95 66.17 -9.00
C ALA A 205 -58.70 65.58 -10.21
N ALA A 206 -58.15 65.72 -11.42
CA ALA A 206 -58.69 65.14 -12.64
C ALA A 206 -58.53 63.61 -12.74
N GLN A 207 -57.68 62.99 -11.91
CA GLN A 207 -57.50 61.53 -11.82
C GLN A 207 -58.39 60.87 -10.76
N GLN A 208 -59.18 61.65 -10.01
CA GLN A 208 -60.09 61.16 -8.96
C GLN A 208 -61.58 61.21 -9.38
N HIS A 209 -61.84 61.44 -10.68
CA HIS A 209 -63.16 61.41 -11.32
C HIS A 209 -63.17 60.41 -12.48
#